data_AF-X1IMU8-F1
#
_entry.id   AF-X1IMU8-F1
#
_cell.length_a   1.000
_cell.length_b   1.000
_cell.length_c   1.000
_cell.angle_alpha   90.00
_cell.angle_beta   90.00
_cell.angle_gamma   90.00
#
_symmetry.space_group_name_H-M   'P 1'
#
loop_
_entity.id
_entity.type
_entity.pdbx_description
1 polymer ?
#
loop_
_entity_poly.entity_id
_entity_poly.type
_entity_poly.pdbx_seq_one_letter_code
_entity_poly.pdbx_strand_id
1 'polypeptide(L)'
;QDVLQISNYLKQHGAGMFGLIICRSGGDSSCTHTLREIWTIDKKLIIVLTDYDIEQMLLTRSSGAQSDTIIRQKIEEFRLTL
;
A
#
# COMPACT_ATOMS: atom_id res chain seq x y z
N GLN A 1 4.54 -0.45 13.33
CA GLN A 1 3.86 0.62 14.08
C GLN A 1 3.21 1.64 13.14
N ASP A 2 3.88 2.03 12.06
CA ASP A 2 3.41 3.05 11.10
C ASP A 2 2.05 2.73 10.46
N VAL A 3 1.78 1.44 10.16
CA VAL A 3 0.48 0.98 9.63
C VAL A 3 -0.68 1.33 10.58
N LEU A 4 -0.50 1.10 11.88
CA LEU A 4 -1.53 1.43 12.88
C LEU A 4 -1.72 2.94 13.05
N GLN A 5 -0.64 3.70 12.97
CA GLN A 5 -0.74 5.16 13.04
C GLN A 5 -1.53 5.71 11.85
N ILE A 6 -1.21 5.27 10.63
CA ILE A 6 -1.90 5.70 9.42
C ILE A 6 -3.36 5.23 9.42
N SER A 7 -3.64 4.00 9.85
CA SER A 7 -5.02 3.48 9.87
C SER A 7 -5.96 4.30 10.76
N ASN A 8 -5.46 5.01 11.78
CA ASN A 8 -6.26 5.90 12.63
C ASN A 8 -6.69 7.19 11.93
N TYR A 9 -5.96 7.63 10.89
CA TYR A 9 -6.33 8.78 10.07
C TYR A 9 -7.34 8.41 8.96
N LEU A 10 -7.36 7.15 8.54
CA LEU A 10 -8.27 6.65 7.51
C LEU A 10 -9.68 6.47 8.08
N LYS A 11 -10.63 7.22 7.52
CA LYS A 11 -12.05 7.22 7.93
C LYS A 11 -12.94 7.42 6.71
N GLN A 12 -14.11 6.78 6.72
CA GLN A 12 -15.10 6.88 5.65
C GLN A 12 -15.52 8.32 5.36
N HIS A 13 -15.72 9.12 6.42
CA HIS A 13 -16.01 10.55 6.34
C HIS A 13 -14.75 11.36 6.68
N GLY A 14 -13.71 11.22 5.85
CA GLY A 14 -12.42 11.86 6.07
C GLY A 14 -11.47 11.63 4.89
N ALA A 15 -10.22 11.28 5.17
CA ALA A 15 -9.20 10.99 4.16
C ALA A 15 -9.50 9.77 3.27
N GLY A 16 -10.58 9.03 3.56
CA GLY A 16 -10.96 7.81 2.87
C GLY A 16 -10.42 6.56 3.57
N MET A 17 -10.64 5.41 2.94
CA MET A 17 -10.30 4.09 3.47
C MET A 17 -9.06 3.49 2.78
N PHE A 18 -8.31 4.30 2.04
CA PHE A 18 -7.13 3.89 1.29
C PHE A 18 -5.91 4.72 1.71
N GLY A 19 -4.78 4.05 1.93
CA GLY A 19 -3.51 4.70 2.31
C GLY A 19 -2.30 4.10 1.60
N LEU A 20 -1.29 4.94 1.39
CA LEU A 20 0.01 4.53 0.88
C LEU A 20 1.09 4.85 1.91
N ILE A 21 2.00 3.91 2.14
CA ILE A 21 3.22 4.11 2.92
C ILE A 21 4.39 3.97 1.96
N ILE A 22 5.22 4.99 1.83
CA ILE A 22 6.44 4.93 1.02
C ILE A 22 7.62 4.82 1.98
N CYS A 23 8.40 3.75 1.85
CA CYS A 23 9.57 3.52 2.69
C CYS A 23 10.66 2.77 1.92
N ARG A 24 11.93 3.00 2.27
CA ARG A 24 13.05 2.50 1.45
C ARG A 24 13.15 0.98 1.39
N SER A 25 12.89 0.31 2.51
CA SER A 25 13.13 -1.13 2.69
C SER A 25 11.87 -1.99 2.74
N GLY A 26 10.68 -1.39 2.56
CA GLY A 26 9.41 -2.10 2.69
C GLY A 26 9.02 -2.41 4.13
N GLY A 27 8.01 -3.26 4.29
CA GLY A 27 7.56 -3.78 5.58
C GLY A 27 8.16 -5.15 5.89
N ASP A 28 8.36 -5.44 7.17
CA ASP A 28 8.72 -6.79 7.63
C ASP A 28 7.50 -7.73 7.69
N SER A 29 7.69 -8.96 8.16
CA SER A 29 6.59 -9.93 8.34
C SER A 29 5.51 -9.39 9.26
N SER A 30 5.88 -8.70 10.34
CA SER A 30 4.93 -8.10 11.29
C SER A 30 4.03 -7.05 10.62
N CYS A 31 4.60 -6.24 9.73
CA CYS A 31 3.87 -5.27 8.92
C CYS A 31 2.78 -5.95 8.08
N THR A 32 3.14 -7.07 7.43
CA THR A 32 2.18 -7.84 6.61
C THR A 32 1.01 -8.34 7.45
N HIS A 33 1.27 -8.87 8.64
CA HIS A 33 0.20 -9.30 9.56
C HIS A 33 -0.72 -8.15 9.96
N THR A 34 -0.15 -7.00 10.34
CA THR A 34 -0.94 -5.81 10.70
C THR A 34 -1.80 -5.30 9.53
N LEU A 35 -1.27 -5.28 8.31
CA LEU A 35 -2.03 -4.88 7.11
C LEU A 35 -3.24 -5.79 6.90
N ARG A 36 -3.09 -7.10 7.07
CA ARG A 36 -4.20 -8.06 6.94
C ARG A 36 -5.25 -7.87 8.04
N GLU A 37 -4.84 -7.64 9.28
CA GLU A 37 -5.77 -7.37 10.39
C GLU A 37 -6.59 -6.11 10.13
N ILE A 38 -5.93 -5.01 9.78
CA ILE A 38 -6.59 -3.72 9.47
C ILE A 38 -7.56 -3.87 8.30
N TRP A 39 -7.18 -4.57 7.24
CA TRP A 39 -8.09 -4.86 6.14
C TRP A 39 -9.27 -5.72 6.59
N THR A 40 -9.02 -6.78 7.37
CA THR A 40 -10.05 -7.74 7.78
C THR A 40 -11.10 -7.09 8.66
N ILE A 41 -10.68 -6.30 9.64
CA ILE A 41 -11.53 -5.68 10.67
C ILE A 41 -12.14 -4.38 10.16
N ASP A 42 -11.32 -3.45 9.71
CA ASP A 42 -11.75 -2.07 9.43
C ASP A 42 -12.06 -1.82 7.95
N LYS A 43 -11.75 -2.76 7.06
CA LYS A 43 -11.84 -2.59 5.59
C LYS A 43 -11.03 -1.39 5.07
N LYS A 44 -9.94 -1.04 5.76
CA LYS A 44 -8.97 -0.04 5.31
C LYS A 44 -7.88 -0.73 4.49
N LEU A 45 -7.68 -0.29 3.26
CA LEU A 45 -6.63 -0.80 2.38
C LEU A 45 -5.39 0.08 2.50
N ILE A 46 -4.30 -0.47 3.00
CA ILE A 46 -3.01 0.23 3.09
C ILE A 46 -2.01 -0.55 2.24
N ILE A 47 -1.29 0.14 1.36
CA ILE A 47 -0.25 -0.46 0.52
C ILE A 47 1.10 0.16 0.87
N VAL A 48 2.14 -0.68 0.93
CA VAL A 48 3.53 -0.25 1.17
C VAL A 48 4.28 -0.28 -0.16
N LEU A 49 4.95 0.84 -0.46
CA LEU A 49 5.78 1.02 -1.64
C LEU A 49 7.23 1.24 -1.23
N THR A 50 8.12 0.64 -1.99
CA THR A 50 9.58 0.74 -1.86
C THR A 50 10.16 1.73 -2.84
N ASP A 51 11.44 2.07 -2.65
CA ASP A 51 12.21 2.87 -3.63
C ASP A 51 12.11 2.23 -5.04
N TYR A 52 12.17 0.89 -5.12
CA TYR A 52 12.01 0.14 -6.37
C TYR A 52 10.63 0.34 -7.00
N ASP A 53 9.56 0.28 -6.21
CA ASP A 53 8.19 0.47 -6.74
C ASP A 53 8.03 1.88 -7.32
N ILE A 54 8.59 2.90 -6.66
CA ILE A 54 8.57 4.29 -7.14
C ILE A 54 9.41 4.44 -8.42
N GLU A 55 10.60 3.84 -8.47
CA GLU A 55 11.43 3.83 -9.67
C GLU A 55 10.70 3.19 -10.86
N GLN A 56 10.06 2.03 -10.65
CA GLN A 56 9.27 1.37 -11.69
C GLN A 56 8.10 2.23 -12.16
N MET A 57 7.43 2.96 -11.26
CA MET A 57 6.39 3.92 -11.66
C MET A 57 6.94 5.02 -12.57
N LEU A 58 8.11 5.58 -12.23
CA LEU A 58 8.75 6.62 -13.04
C LEU A 58 9.18 6.11 -14.41
N LEU A 59 9.82 4.93 -14.46
CA LEU A 59 10.24 4.29 -15.71
C LEU A 59 9.03 3.96 -16.60
N THR A 60 7.97 3.38 -16.02
CA THR A 60 6.72 3.06 -16.73
C THR A 60 6.08 4.31 -17.30
N ARG A 61 6.09 5.42 -16.55
CA ARG A 61 5.54 6.68 -17.04
C ARG A 61 6.41 7.27 -18.16
N SER A 62 7.73 7.16 -18.04
CA SER A 62 8.68 7.66 -19.04
C SER A 62 8.56 6.97 -20.40
N SER A 63 8.14 5.69 -20.42
CA SER A 63 7.89 4.92 -21.64
C SER A 63 6.50 5.13 -22.25
N GLY A 64 5.67 6.01 -21.66
CA GLY A 64 4.32 6.31 -22.13
C GLY A 64 3.24 5.37 -21.60
N ALA A 65 3.59 4.40 -20.76
CA ALA A 65 2.64 3.50 -20.11
C ALA A 65 2.04 4.13 -18.82
N GLN A 66 1.05 3.44 -18.24
CA GLN A 66 0.37 3.93 -17.04
C GLN A 66 1.05 3.42 -15.76
N SER A 67 1.45 4.33 -14.88
CA SER A 67 2.14 4.00 -13.63
C SER A 67 1.22 3.37 -12.57
N ASP A 68 -0.11 3.48 -12.70
CA ASP A 68 -1.05 2.84 -11.77
C ASP A 68 -1.03 1.30 -11.85
N THR A 69 -0.45 0.74 -12.92
CA THR A 69 -0.18 -0.70 -13.05
C THR A 69 0.64 -1.24 -11.88
N ILE A 70 1.62 -0.47 -11.37
CA ILE A 70 2.41 -0.87 -10.20
C ILE A 70 1.52 -0.94 -8.95
N ILE A 71 0.65 0.05 -8.73
CA ILE A 71 -0.30 0.02 -7.61
C ILE A 71 -1.24 -1.19 -7.71
N ARG A 72 -1.75 -1.50 -8.91
CA ARG A 72 -2.61 -2.67 -9.14
C ARG A 72 -1.89 -3.96 -8.79
N GLN A 73 -0.65 -4.12 -9.23
CA GLN A 73 0.16 -5.28 -8.90
C GLN A 73 0.34 -5.43 -7.39
N LYS A 74 0.66 -4.34 -6.66
CA LYS A 74 0.80 -4.40 -5.20
C LYS A 74 -0.51 -4.76 -4.49
N ILE A 75 -1.64 -4.31 -5.02
CA ILE A 75 -2.97 -4.71 -4.50
C ILE A 75 -3.23 -6.20 -4.75
N GLU A 76 -2.87 -6.71 -5.93
CA GLU A 76 -2.99 -8.13 -6.27
C GLU A 76 -2.09 -9.00 -5.37
N GLU A 77 -0.82 -8.63 -5.22
CA GLU A 77 0.13 -9.27 -4.30
C GLU A 77 -0.42 -9.31 -2.88
N PHE A 78 -0.96 -8.18 -2.37
CA PHE A 78 -1.60 -8.14 -1.06
C PHE A 78 -2.77 -9.13 -0.95
N ARG A 79 -3.64 -9.20 -1.96
CA ARG A 79 -4.79 -10.10 -1.97
C ARG A 79 -4.40 -11.57 -1.96
N LEU A 80 -3.28 -11.94 -2.59
CA LEU A 80 -2.72 -13.30 -2.53
C LEU A 80 -2.22 -13.68 -1.14
N THR A 81 -2.07 -12.69 -0.25
CA THR A 81 -1.62 -12.92 1.12
C THR A 81 -2.77 -13.14 2.11
N LEU A 82 -4.02 -12.79 1.74
CA LEU A 82 -5.20 -12.94 2.60
C LEU A 82 -5.55 -14.42 2.84
#